data_AF-A0A0G1D8L0-F1
#
_entry.id   AF-A0A0G1D8L0-F1
#
_cell.length_a   1.000
_cell.length_b   1.000
_cell.length_c   1.000
_cell.angle_alpha   90.00
_cell.angle_beta   90.00
_cell.angle_gamma   90.00
#
_symmetry.space_group_name_H-M   'P 1'
#
loop_
_entity.id
_entity.type
_entity.pdbx_description
1 polymer ?
#
loop_
_entity_poly.entity_id
_entity_poly.type
_entity_poly.pdbx_seq_one_letter_code
_entity_poly.pdbx_strand_id
1 'polypeptide(L)'
;MASFQLKIATLERLVFDQEVDMVTLPGTAGEFGVLANHMPMVTSLGLGEIIAKQKGEEFYMAVSGGMAEVQSDSVVVLADQAERAEEIDEKLAESARERAEKIMSEKHGDVESFASAEAELQRSLLRLRVVRKHRTKHPHSMQ
;
A
#
# COMPACT_ATOMS: atom_id res chain seq x y z
N MET A 1 -0.03 -22.64 -10.32
CA MET A 1 1.33 -22.37 -9.77
C MET A 1 1.28 -22.75 -8.30
N ALA A 2 2.43 -22.91 -7.64
CA ALA A 2 2.41 -23.05 -6.20
C ALA A 2 2.01 -21.71 -5.57
N SER A 3 1.22 -21.77 -4.51
CA SER A 3 0.59 -20.62 -3.87
C SER A 3 0.91 -20.59 -2.38
N PHE A 4 0.74 -19.43 -1.75
CA PHE A 4 0.99 -19.19 -0.33
C PHE A 4 -0.07 -18.23 0.22
N GLN A 5 -0.26 -18.24 1.54
CA GLN A 5 -1.22 -17.32 2.17
C GLN A 5 -0.62 -15.92 2.27
N LEU A 6 -1.30 -14.91 1.72
CA LEU A 6 -0.94 -13.50 1.91
C LEU A 6 -1.96 -12.83 2.84
N LYS A 7 -1.47 -12.31 3.95
CA LYS A 7 -2.23 -11.50 4.89
C LYS A 7 -1.66 -10.09 4.96
N ILE A 8 -2.50 -9.08 4.78
CA ILE A 8 -2.15 -7.67 4.94
C ILE A 8 -3.13 -7.07 5.94
N ALA A 9 -2.61 -6.60 7.07
CA ALA A 9 -3.38 -6.02 8.15
C ALA A 9 -2.80 -4.67 8.56
N THR A 10 -3.69 -3.78 9.00
CA THR A 10 -3.35 -2.56 9.75
C THR A 10 -3.79 -2.72 11.20
N LEU A 11 -3.54 -1.72 12.03
CA LEU A 11 -4.07 -1.70 13.41
C LEU A 11 -5.61 -1.66 13.47
N GLU A 12 -6.26 -1.22 12.39
CA GLU A 12 -7.71 -1.01 12.35
C GLU A 12 -8.46 -2.21 11.76
N ARG A 13 -7.89 -2.85 10.74
CA ARG A 13 -8.58 -3.92 9.99
C ARG A 13 -7.64 -4.83 9.23
N LEU A 14 -8.22 -5.96 8.80
CA LEU A 14 -7.66 -6.84 7.79
C LEU A 14 -7.98 -6.25 6.40
N VAL A 15 -6.94 -5.94 5.62
CA VAL A 15 -7.05 -5.30 4.29
C VAL A 15 -7.09 -6.35 3.19
N PHE A 16 -6.31 -7.42 3.33
CA PHE A 16 -6.23 -8.52 2.38
C PHE A 16 -5.93 -9.83 3.11
N ASP A 17 -6.62 -10.91 2.77
CA ASP A 17 -6.36 -12.24 3.33
C ASP A 17 -6.78 -13.30 2.31
N GLN A 18 -5.88 -13.65 1.40
CA GLN A 18 -6.14 -14.62 0.34
C GLN A 18 -4.88 -15.41 -0.01
N GLU A 19 -5.09 -16.56 -0.64
CA GLU A 19 -4.03 -17.35 -1.23
C GLU A 19 -3.57 -16.73 -2.56
N VAL A 20 -2.27 -16.55 -2.75
CA VAL A 20 -1.69 -15.87 -3.93
C VAL A 20 -0.53 -16.68 -4.50
N ASP A 21 -0.25 -16.50 -5.79
CA ASP A 21 0.92 -17.10 -6.45
C ASP A 21 2.18 -16.25 -6.27
N MET A 22 2.00 -14.93 -6.14
CA MET A 22 3.09 -13.95 -6.03
C MET A 22 2.60 -12.68 -5.35
N VAL A 23 3.49 -12.01 -4.61
CA VAL A 23 3.28 -10.64 -4.14
C VAL A 23 4.53 -9.79 -4.42
N THR A 24 4.33 -8.57 -4.91
CA THR A 24 5.38 -7.54 -4.99
C THR A 24 5.15 -6.55 -3.87
N LEU A 25 6.21 -6.25 -3.11
CA LEU A 25 6.18 -5.38 -1.93
C LEU A 25 7.20 -4.24 -2.07
N PRO A 26 6.88 -3.01 -1.63
CA PRO A 26 7.81 -1.89 -1.63
C PRO A 26 8.66 -1.92 -0.36
N GLY A 27 9.84 -2.52 -0.40
CA GLY A 27 10.80 -2.48 0.71
C GLY A 27 11.49 -1.12 0.83
N THR A 28 12.02 -0.79 2.01
CA THR A 28 12.77 0.47 2.22
C THR A 28 14.04 0.58 1.36
N ALA A 29 14.63 -0.55 0.97
CA ALA A 29 15.79 -0.62 0.06
C ALA A 29 15.42 -0.74 -1.43
N GLY A 30 14.13 -0.87 -1.75
CA GLY A 30 13.64 -1.09 -3.10
C GLY A 30 12.49 -2.11 -3.15
N GLU A 31 11.92 -2.27 -4.34
CA GLU A 31 10.83 -3.23 -4.58
C GLU A 31 11.37 -4.66 -4.69
N PHE A 32 10.62 -5.62 -4.16
CA PHE A 32 10.95 -7.05 -4.26
C PHE A 32 9.69 -7.90 -4.46
N GLY A 33 9.86 -9.05 -5.10
CA GLY A 33 8.80 -10.02 -5.33
C GLY A 33 9.00 -11.29 -4.50
N VAL A 34 7.93 -11.81 -3.92
CA VAL A 34 7.89 -13.06 -3.18
C VAL A 34 7.00 -14.05 -3.94
N LEU A 35 7.53 -15.24 -4.17
CA LEU A 35 6.82 -16.39 -4.76
C LEU A 35 6.71 -17.50 -3.70
N ALA A 36 5.93 -18.54 -4.00
CA ALA A 36 5.84 -19.72 -3.13
C ALA A 36 7.21 -20.34 -2.83
N ASN A 37 7.43 -20.76 -1.58
CA ASN A 37 8.68 -21.32 -1.05
C ASN A 37 9.87 -20.34 -1.05
N HIS A 38 9.60 -19.03 -0.98
CA HIS A 38 10.67 -18.05 -0.77
C HIS A 38 11.36 -18.27 0.60
N MET A 39 12.64 -17.93 0.67
CA MET A 39 13.39 -18.02 1.93
C MET A 39 12.76 -17.11 3.00
N PRO A 40 12.60 -17.60 4.25
CA PRO A 40 12.05 -16.79 5.32
C PRO A 40 12.87 -15.52 5.56
N MET A 41 12.19 -14.38 5.73
CA MET A 41 12.83 -13.09 5.96
C MET A 41 11.87 -12.11 6.64
N VAL A 42 12.43 -11.08 7.28
CA VAL A 42 11.68 -9.95 7.81
C VAL A 42 12.28 -8.67 7.25
N THR A 43 11.45 -7.75 6.78
CA THR A 43 11.91 -6.47 6.22
C THR A 43 10.93 -5.34 6.50
N SER A 44 11.44 -4.12 6.54
CA SER A 44 10.62 -2.91 6.62
C SER A 44 10.07 -2.55 5.24
N LEU A 45 8.82 -2.09 5.21
CA LEU A 45 8.18 -1.55 4.03
C LEU A 45 8.32 -0.03 3.97
N GLY A 46 8.46 0.47 2.76
CA GLY A 46 8.38 1.88 2.45
C GLY A 46 6.98 2.29 1.99
N LEU A 47 6.90 3.52 1.47
CA LEU A 47 5.70 4.04 0.85
C LEU A 47 5.65 3.61 -0.62
N GLY A 48 4.61 2.86 -1.01
CA GLY A 48 4.53 2.30 -2.35
C GLY A 48 3.27 1.48 -2.62
N GLU A 49 3.34 0.69 -3.69
CA GLU A 49 2.24 -0.16 -4.14
C GLU A 49 2.57 -1.63 -3.85
N ILE A 50 1.62 -2.33 -3.24
CA ILE A 50 1.64 -3.79 -3.14
C ILE A 50 0.82 -4.35 -4.31
N ILE A 51 1.40 -5.33 -5.00
CA ILE A 51 0.75 -6.04 -6.10
C ILE A 51 0.67 -7.51 -5.74
N ALA A 52 -0.51 -7.99 -5.41
CA ALA A 52 -0.76 -9.41 -5.16
C ALA A 52 -1.34 -10.05 -6.42
N LYS A 53 -0.91 -11.27 -6.76
CA LYS A 53 -1.37 -11.99 -7.95
C LYS A 53 -1.96 -13.34 -7.60
N GLN A 54 -3.16 -13.61 -8.09
CA GLN A 54 -3.86 -14.90 -7.91
C GLN A 54 -4.40 -15.36 -9.26
N LYS A 55 -3.92 -16.49 -9.77
CA LYS A 55 -4.37 -17.16 -11.00
C LYS A 55 -4.46 -16.24 -12.23
N GLY A 56 -3.62 -15.21 -12.29
CA GLY A 56 -3.58 -14.22 -13.38
C GLY A 56 -4.33 -12.92 -13.07
N GLU A 57 -5.14 -12.87 -12.02
CA GLU A 57 -5.74 -11.65 -11.48
C GLU A 57 -4.74 -10.90 -10.59
N GLU A 58 -4.75 -9.58 -10.65
CA GLU A 58 -3.87 -8.70 -9.88
C GLU A 58 -4.69 -7.80 -8.96
N PHE A 59 -4.33 -7.78 -7.68
CA PHE A 59 -4.90 -6.90 -6.66
C PHE A 59 -3.86 -5.85 -6.28
N TYR A 60 -4.28 -4.59 -6.33
CA TYR A 60 -3.42 -3.44 -6.09
C TYR A 60 -3.79 -2.76 -4.78
N MET A 61 -2.79 -2.46 -3.97
CA MET A 61 -2.97 -1.81 -2.67
C MET A 61 -1.92 -0.72 -2.48
N ALA A 62 -2.35 0.44 -1.99
CA ALA A 62 -1.43 1.45 -1.49
C ALA A 62 -1.00 1.07 -0.08
N VAL A 63 0.30 1.16 0.22
CA VAL A 63 0.86 0.97 1.56
C VAL A 63 1.78 2.12 1.93
N SER A 64 1.69 2.61 3.16
CA SER A 64 2.56 3.67 3.67
C SER A 64 3.37 3.21 4.88
N GLY A 65 4.33 2.31 4.64
CA GLY A 65 5.20 1.79 5.71
C GLY A 65 4.70 0.50 6.35
N GLY A 66 5.34 0.13 7.46
CA GLY A 66 5.12 -1.11 8.19
C GLY A 66 6.21 -2.16 8.00
N MET A 67 5.88 -3.42 8.19
CA MET A 67 6.79 -4.56 8.11
C MET A 67 6.18 -5.72 7.34
N ALA A 68 7.02 -6.47 6.63
CA ALA A 68 6.66 -7.72 5.99
C ALA A 68 7.47 -8.87 6.61
N GLU A 69 6.78 -9.92 7.01
CA GLU A 69 7.33 -11.20 7.40
C GLU A 69 7.00 -12.23 6.33
N VAL A 70 8.04 -12.86 5.79
CA VAL A 70 7.95 -13.95 4.82
C VAL A 70 8.32 -15.23 5.54
N GLN A 71 7.45 -16.22 5.45
CA GLN A 71 7.66 -17.59 5.90
C GLN A 71 7.62 -18.54 4.70
N SER A 72 7.84 -19.83 4.93
CA SER A 72 7.92 -20.83 3.85
C SER A 72 6.61 -20.96 3.04
N ASP A 73 5.47 -20.76 3.68
CA ASP A 73 4.13 -21.00 3.15
C ASP A 73 3.18 -19.79 3.31
N SER A 74 3.66 -18.68 3.86
CA SER A 74 2.86 -17.50 4.11
C SER A 74 3.67 -16.21 4.10
N VAL A 75 2.99 -15.09 3.83
CA VAL A 75 3.51 -13.74 3.94
C VAL A 75 2.52 -12.92 4.75
N VAL A 76 3.02 -12.26 5.80
CA VAL A 76 2.23 -11.38 6.66
C VAL A 76 2.80 -9.98 6.57
N VAL A 77 1.95 -9.02 6.22
CA VAL A 77 2.26 -7.60 6.20
C VAL A 77 1.50 -6.92 7.31
N LEU A 78 2.25 -6.28 8.21
CA LEU A 78 1.74 -5.39 9.24
C LEU A 78 2.02 -3.96 8.77
N ALA A 79 1.03 -3.35 8.12
CA ALA A 79 1.13 -2.03 7.53
C ALA A 79 0.69 -0.95 8.53
N ASP A 80 1.37 0.20 8.52
CA ASP A 80 0.93 1.37 9.28
C ASP A 80 -0.40 1.90 8.72
N GLN A 81 -0.49 1.97 7.39
CA GLN A 81 -1.73 2.20 6.63
C GLN A 81 -1.68 1.39 5.34
N ALA A 82 -2.84 0.83 4.95
CA ALA A 82 -3.00 0.16 3.68
C ALA A 82 -4.46 0.24 3.19
N GLU A 83 -4.62 0.46 1.88
CA GLU A 83 -5.92 0.62 1.23
C GLU A 83 -5.89 -0.08 -0.13
N ARG A 84 -6.97 -0.81 -0.48
CA ARG A 84 -7.09 -1.39 -1.82
C ARG A 84 -7.37 -0.29 -2.83
N ALA A 85 -6.87 -0.43 -4.05
CA ALA A 85 -7.04 0.58 -5.10
C ALA A 85 -8.52 0.94 -5.36
N GLU A 86 -9.43 -0.01 -5.18
CA GLU A 86 -10.88 0.17 -5.33
C GLU A 86 -11.55 0.93 -4.17
N GLU A 87 -10.91 0.99 -3.00
CA GLU A 87 -11.41 1.67 -1.80
C GLU A 87 -10.96 3.14 -1.74
N ILE A 88 -9.96 3.52 -2.55
CA ILE A 88 -9.37 4.86 -2.52
C ILE A 88 -10.32 5.88 -3.17
N ASP A 89 -10.80 6.84 -2.39
CA ASP A 89 -11.53 8.01 -2.90
C ASP A 89 -10.55 9.05 -3.45
N GLU A 90 -10.54 9.20 -4.78
CA GLU A 90 -9.68 10.14 -5.48
C GLU A 90 -9.91 11.61 -5.06
N LYS A 91 -11.16 12.01 -4.80
CA LYS A 91 -11.47 13.40 -4.42
C LYS A 91 -10.97 13.71 -3.01
N LEU A 92 -11.14 12.76 -2.08
CA LEU A 92 -10.62 12.91 -0.73
C LEU A 92 -9.09 12.95 -0.72
N ALA A 93 -8.44 12.08 -1.53
CA ALA A 93 -6.99 12.08 -1.68
C ALA A 93 -6.47 13.40 -2.29
N GLU A 94 -7.17 13.98 -3.27
CA GLU A 94 -6.82 15.27 -3.86
C GLU A 94 -6.97 16.42 -2.85
N SER A 95 -8.08 16.47 -2.12
CA SER A 95 -8.27 17.47 -1.07
C SER A 95 -7.23 17.36 0.05
N ALA A 96 -6.83 16.14 0.42
CA ALA A 96 -5.77 15.91 1.40
C ALA A 96 -4.41 16.42 0.89
N ARG A 97 -4.09 16.17 -0.39
CA ARG A 97 -2.90 16.73 -1.06
C ARG A 97 -2.87 18.26 -0.97
N GLU A 98 -3.94 18.92 -1.38
CA GLU A 98 -4.03 20.39 -1.38
C GLU A 98 -3.89 20.99 0.03
N ARG A 99 -4.52 20.36 1.04
CA ARG A 99 -4.39 20.78 2.44
C ARG A 99 -2.95 20.66 2.93
N ALA A 100 -2.30 19.53 2.66
CA ALA A 100 -0.92 19.29 3.04
C ALA A 100 0.04 20.28 2.35
N GLU A 101 -0.12 20.55 1.06
CA GLU A 101 0.65 21.54 0.32
C GLU A 101 0.48 22.96 0.89
N LYS A 102 -0.75 23.32 1.28
CA LYS A 102 -1.00 24.62 1.90
C LYS A 102 -0.26 24.77 3.23
N ILE A 103 -0.34 23.78 4.11
CA ILE A 103 0.37 23.79 5.41
C ILE A 103 1.89 23.92 5.19
N MET A 104 2.45 23.17 4.24
CA MET A 104 3.88 23.23 3.88
C MET A 104 4.31 24.62 3.35
N SER A 105 3.38 25.38 2.75
CA SER A 105 3.65 26.72 2.20
C SER A 105 3.57 27.84 3.25
N GLU A 106 3.05 27.57 4.43
CA GLU A 106 2.90 28.55 5.50
C GLU A 106 4.26 28.83 6.17
N LYS A 107 4.72 30.07 6.09
CA LYS A 107 6.05 30.51 6.57
C LYS A 107 6.27 30.43 8.09
N HIS A 108 5.23 30.12 8.87
CA HIS A 108 5.27 30.11 10.35
C HIS A 108 4.89 28.75 10.96
N GLY A 109 4.89 27.67 10.17
CA GLY A 109 4.69 26.33 10.71
C GLY A 109 5.82 25.91 11.65
N ASP A 110 5.46 25.30 12.77
CA ASP A 110 6.39 24.56 13.61
C ASP A 110 6.85 23.27 12.89
N VAL A 111 8.03 22.76 13.28
CA VAL A 111 8.69 21.62 12.61
C VAL A 111 7.80 20.37 12.57
N GLU A 112 6.98 20.17 13.59
CA GLU A 112 6.07 19.02 13.71
C GLU A 112 4.90 19.12 12.71
N SER A 113 4.31 20.30 12.55
CA SER A 113 3.29 20.59 11.53
C SER A 113 3.84 20.38 10.11
N PHE A 114 5.09 20.76 9.85
CA PHE A 114 5.73 20.54 8.56
C PHE A 114 5.95 19.04 8.28
N ALA A 115 6.54 18.30 9.22
CA ALA A 115 6.82 16.86 9.04
C ALA A 115 5.54 16.04 8.85
N SER A 116 4.49 16.35 9.60
CA SER A 116 3.19 15.67 9.47
C SER A 116 2.51 16.01 8.13
N ALA A 117 2.60 17.26 7.67
CA ALA A 117 2.10 17.67 6.37
C ALA A 117 2.87 17.01 5.21
N GLU A 118 4.19 16.90 5.30
CA GLU A 118 5.01 16.18 4.31
C GLU A 118 4.60 14.71 4.21
N ALA A 119 4.42 14.03 5.34
CA ALA A 119 3.98 12.64 5.36
C ALA A 119 2.58 12.46 4.76
N GLU A 120 1.64 13.38 5.06
CA GLU A 120 0.29 13.35 4.47
C GLU A 120 0.29 13.64 2.98
N LEU A 121 1.17 14.55 2.52
CA LEU A 121 1.37 14.83 1.11
C LEU A 121 1.85 13.57 0.38
N GLN A 122 2.87 12.90 0.91
CA GLN A 122 3.40 11.67 0.31
C GLN A 122 2.34 10.56 0.24
N ARG A 123 1.56 10.37 1.32
CA ARG A 123 0.44 9.40 1.33
C ARG A 123 -0.63 9.74 0.30
N SER A 124 -1.02 11.00 0.22
CA SER A 124 -2.04 11.48 -0.73
C SER A 124 -1.59 11.28 -2.17
N LEU A 125 -0.33 11.59 -2.48
CA LEU A 125 0.26 11.37 -3.79
C LEU A 125 0.31 9.88 -4.17
N LEU A 126 0.60 8.99 -3.22
CA LEU A 126 0.55 7.54 -3.46
C LEU A 126 -0.88 7.09 -3.77
N ARG A 127 -1.86 7.47 -2.96
CA ARG A 127 -3.28 7.16 -3.18
C ARG A 127 -3.72 7.56 -4.59
N LEU A 128 -3.42 8.81 -4.98
CA LEU A 128 -3.71 9.34 -6.31
C LEU A 128 -3.01 8.56 -7.42
N ARG A 129 -1.74 8.18 -7.22
CA ARG A 129 -0.98 7.38 -8.20
C ARG A 129 -1.62 6.01 -8.41
N VAL A 130 -1.93 5.29 -7.33
CA VAL A 130 -2.50 3.94 -7.37
C VAL A 130 -3.88 3.96 -8.01
N VAL A 131 -4.79 4.83 -7.53
CA VAL A 131 -6.16 4.89 -8.05
C VAL A 131 -6.19 5.30 -9.53
N ARG A 132 -5.40 6.30 -9.95
CA ARG A 132 -5.35 6.74 -11.36
C ARG A 132 -4.77 5.69 -12.29
N LYS A 133 -3.75 4.94 -11.84
CA LYS A 133 -3.13 3.84 -12.60
C LYS A 133 -4.09 2.67 -12.81
N HIS A 134 -4.94 2.37 -11.83
CA HIS A 134 -5.78 1.16 -11.83
C HIS A 134 -7.28 1.42 -12.10
N ARG A 135 -7.69 2.68 -12.26
CA ARG A 135 -9.08 3.11 -12.57
C ARG A 135 -9.75 2.36 -13.72
N THR A 136 -8.98 1.96 -14.75
CA THR A 136 -9.51 1.33 -15.97
C THR A 136 -9.61 -0.19 -15.89
N LYS A 137 -8.99 -0.82 -14.89
CA LYS A 137 -8.92 -2.29 -14.80
C LYS A 137 -10.09 -2.92 -14.07
N HIS A 138 -10.98 -2.15 -13.43
CA HIS A 138 -12.17 -2.66 -12.74
C HIS A 138 -13.42 -1.83 -13.10
N PRO A 139 -14.11 -2.12 -14.21
CA PRO A 139 -15.47 -1.68 -14.38
C PRO A 139 -16.37 -2.59 -13.54
N HIS A 140 -16.86 -2.07 -12.41
CA HIS A 140 -18.14 -2.44 -11.80
C HIS A 140 -18.30 -3.88 -11.26
N SER A 141 -18.13 -4.04 -9.94
CA SER A 141 -18.84 -5.04 -9.14
C SER A 141 -19.73 -4.34 -8.11
N MET A 142 -20.67 -3.52 -8.59
CA MET A 142 -21.89 -3.21 -7.82
C MET A 142 -22.90 -4.33 -8.10
N GLN A 143 -23.11 -5.19 -7.11
CA GLN A 143 -24.37 -5.91 -6.91
C GLN A 143 -25.08 -5.29 -5.71
#